data_AF-R8Y6F2-F1
#
_entry.id   AF-R8Y6F2-F1
#
_cell.length_a   1.000
_cell.length_b   1.000
_cell.length_c   1.000
_cell.angle_alpha   90.00
_cell.angle_beta   90.00
_cell.angle_gamma   90.00
#
_symmetry.space_group_name_H-M   'P 1'
#
loop_
_entity.id
_entity.type
_entity.pdbx_description
1 polymer ?
#
loop_
_entity_poly.entity_id
_entity_poly.type
_entity_poly.pdbx_seq_one_letter_code
_entity_poly.pdbx_strand_id
1 'polypeptide(L)'
;MSKTWSHIDILIRILHIIIMLGFIGAYFTGDNEDLHQVHMMFGYILLMSITVRVIWHFLSPRISTTTPFGIKKRSSVAISAIKKSLSHAKFKTIFSKNSIHSISIALFQISIVLIFLVIPIVVGLGYATEHVNFSLKDLHEFFANLFLALVLLHVSTLILNSIFAKRFQGWSMLKITLSDAKITKFATLCLLILIGTFSFFYLRM
;
A
#
# COMPACT_ATOMS: atom_id res chain seq x y z
N MET A 1 0.89 -15.30 -25.88
CA MET A 1 -0.24 -14.99 -24.96
C MET A 1 -0.14 -15.91 -23.75
N SER A 2 0.58 -15.52 -22.69
CA SER A 2 0.77 -16.35 -21.49
C SER A 2 -0.38 -16.12 -20.50
N LYS A 3 -1.36 -17.02 -20.58
CA LYS A 3 -2.62 -17.03 -19.84
C LYS A 3 -2.42 -17.77 -18.50
N THR A 4 -1.67 -17.22 -17.56
CA THR A 4 -1.52 -17.81 -16.21
C THR A 4 -1.35 -16.82 -15.05
N TRP A 5 -1.34 -15.50 -15.29
CA TRP A 5 -0.93 -14.52 -14.26
C TRP A 5 -2.07 -13.66 -13.68
N SER A 6 -3.33 -13.89 -14.08
CA SER A 6 -4.52 -13.12 -13.67
C SER A 6 -4.79 -13.16 -12.15
N HIS A 7 -4.49 -14.30 -11.52
CA HIS A 7 -4.92 -14.65 -10.17
C HIS A 7 -4.14 -13.98 -9.04
N ILE A 8 -2.83 -13.80 -9.20
CA ILE A 8 -1.98 -13.19 -8.17
C ILE A 8 -2.27 -11.69 -8.10
N ASP A 9 -2.48 -11.09 -9.26
CA ASP A 9 -2.80 -9.67 -9.33
C ASP A 9 -4.20 -9.35 -8.77
N ILE A 10 -5.18 -10.26 -8.87
CA ILE A 10 -6.54 -10.01 -8.38
C ILE A 10 -6.57 -9.88 -6.84
N LEU A 11 -5.84 -10.74 -6.12
CA LEU A 11 -5.78 -10.70 -4.66
C LEU A 11 -5.11 -9.41 -4.18
N ILE A 12 -4.01 -9.01 -4.83
CA ILE A 12 -3.30 -7.76 -4.51
C ILE A 12 -4.21 -6.55 -4.74
N ARG A 13 -5.05 -6.57 -5.80
CA ARG A 13 -6.05 -5.52 -6.06
C ARG A 13 -7.15 -5.48 -4.99
N ILE A 14 -7.69 -6.64 -4.60
CA ILE A 14 -8.70 -6.73 -3.54
C ILE A 14 -8.13 -6.20 -2.22
N LEU A 15 -6.93 -6.65 -1.81
CA LEU A 15 -6.25 -6.17 -0.61
C LEU A 15 -5.99 -4.67 -0.66
N HIS A 16 -5.62 -4.12 -1.83
CA HIS A 16 -5.47 -2.68 -1.99
C HIS A 16 -6.79 -1.93 -1.77
N ILE A 17 -7.91 -2.42 -2.29
CA ILE A 17 -9.23 -1.81 -2.07
C ILE A 17 -9.61 -1.88 -0.58
N ILE A 18 -9.35 -3.00 0.09
CA ILE A 18 -9.59 -3.14 1.53
C ILE A 18 -8.72 -2.16 2.32
N ILE A 19 -7.43 -2.01 1.98
CA ILE A 19 -6.54 -1.02 2.60
C ILE A 19 -7.06 0.40 2.38
N MET A 20 -7.52 0.71 1.16
CA MET A 20 -8.06 2.03 0.82
C MET A 20 -9.33 2.34 1.63
N LEU A 21 -10.27 1.41 1.71
CA LEU A 21 -11.49 1.55 2.51
C LEU A 21 -11.18 1.61 4.01
N GLY A 22 -10.25 0.78 4.49
CA GLY A 22 -9.82 0.78 5.89
C GLY A 22 -9.16 2.09 6.30
N PHE A 23 -8.34 2.69 5.43
CA PHE A 23 -7.76 4.00 5.67
C PHE A 23 -8.81 5.11 5.76
N ILE A 24 -9.76 5.13 4.81
CA ILE A 24 -10.85 6.12 4.82
C ILE A 24 -11.68 5.98 6.09
N GLY A 25 -12.06 4.74 6.45
CA GLY A 25 -12.79 4.45 7.67
C GLY A 25 -12.06 4.94 8.91
N ALA A 26 -10.80 4.53 9.09
CA ALA A 26 -9.98 4.93 10.23
C ALA A 26 -9.81 6.46 10.33
N TYR A 27 -9.64 7.15 9.20
CA TYR A 27 -9.50 8.60 9.18
C TYR A 27 -10.77 9.31 9.66
N PHE A 28 -11.95 8.93 9.13
CA PHE A 28 -13.22 9.58 9.51
C PHE A 28 -13.68 9.24 10.94
N THR A 29 -13.29 8.09 11.47
CA THR A 29 -13.68 7.68 12.82
C THR A 29 -12.65 8.07 13.88
N GLY A 30 -11.45 8.52 13.49
CA GLY A 30 -10.34 8.77 14.42
C GLY A 30 -10.53 9.95 15.36
N ASP A 31 -11.25 10.98 14.92
CA ASP A 31 -11.48 12.20 15.72
C ASP A 31 -12.69 12.07 16.66
N ASN A 32 -13.52 11.04 16.50
CA ASN A 32 -14.76 10.85 17.25
C ASN A 32 -14.55 9.83 18.37
N GLU A 33 -14.67 10.26 19.63
CA GLU A 33 -14.52 9.38 20.81
C GLU A 33 -15.55 8.24 20.81
N ASP A 34 -16.81 8.52 20.43
CA ASP A 34 -17.88 7.51 20.34
C ASP A 34 -17.60 6.43 19.28
N LEU A 35 -16.81 6.77 18.26
CA LEU A 35 -16.44 5.86 17.18
C LEU A 35 -15.03 5.29 17.36
N HIS A 36 -14.41 5.47 18.53
CA HIS A 36 -13.06 5.00 18.80
C HIS A 36 -12.90 3.49 18.56
N GLN A 37 -13.89 2.69 18.95
CA GLN A 37 -13.89 1.25 18.66
C GLN A 37 -13.89 0.95 17.16
N VAL A 38 -14.64 1.73 16.38
CA VAL A 38 -14.70 1.62 14.92
C VAL A 38 -13.38 2.05 14.29
N HIS A 39 -12.72 3.08 14.82
CA HIS A 39 -11.38 3.48 14.41
C HIS A 39 -10.36 2.35 14.63
N MET A 40 -10.34 1.76 15.82
CA MET A 40 -9.47 0.64 16.17
C MET A 40 -9.70 -0.56 15.24
N MET A 41 -10.96 -0.88 14.95
CA MET A 41 -11.33 -1.91 13.99
C MET A 41 -10.69 -1.65 12.61
N PHE A 42 -10.85 -0.45 12.05
CA PHE A 42 -10.24 -0.12 10.76
C PHE A 42 -8.70 -0.18 10.80
N GLY A 43 -8.09 0.19 11.93
CA GLY A 43 -6.65 -0.01 12.18
C GLY A 43 -6.22 -1.47 12.08
N TYR A 44 -6.96 -2.39 12.70
CA TYR A 44 -6.66 -3.82 12.59
C TYR A 44 -6.89 -4.37 11.18
N ILE A 45 -7.92 -3.91 10.47
CA ILE A 45 -8.16 -4.27 9.06
C ILE A 45 -6.97 -3.86 8.20
N LEU A 46 -6.43 -2.65 8.40
CA LEU A 46 -5.22 -2.17 7.73
C LEU A 46 -4.02 -3.10 8.00
N LEU A 47 -3.78 -3.44 9.28
CA LEU A 47 -2.66 -4.30 9.68
C LEU A 47 -2.79 -5.72 9.15
N MET A 48 -3.98 -6.31 9.20
CA MET A 48 -4.23 -7.64 8.66
C MET A 48 -4.01 -7.66 7.14
N SER A 49 -4.58 -6.67 6.44
CA SER A 49 -4.48 -6.57 4.98
C SER A 49 -3.05 -6.37 4.51
N ILE A 50 -2.26 -5.53 5.18
CA ILE A 50 -0.85 -5.33 4.84
C ILE A 50 -0.02 -6.58 5.12
N THR A 51 -0.31 -7.29 6.22
CA THR A 51 0.39 -8.52 6.60
C THR A 51 0.15 -9.62 5.56
N VAL A 52 -1.10 -9.86 5.19
CA VAL A 52 -1.45 -10.80 4.12
C VAL A 52 -0.79 -10.40 2.80
N ARG A 53 -0.77 -9.10 2.48
CA ARG A 53 -0.13 -8.58 1.26
C ARG A 53 1.37 -8.82 1.23
N VAL A 54 2.06 -8.63 2.36
CA VAL A 54 3.49 -8.89 2.53
C VAL A 54 3.79 -10.39 2.42
N ILE A 55 3.05 -11.23 3.16
CA ILE A 55 3.19 -12.69 3.10
C ILE A 55 2.99 -13.17 1.66
N TRP A 56 1.94 -12.70 0.98
CA TRP A 56 1.66 -13.09 -0.40
C TRP A 56 2.75 -12.61 -1.36
N HIS A 57 3.29 -11.41 -1.17
CA HIS A 57 4.41 -10.92 -1.97
C HIS A 57 5.66 -11.79 -1.83
N PHE A 58 5.95 -12.30 -0.62
CA PHE A 58 7.07 -13.21 -0.35
C PHE A 58 6.81 -14.68 -0.67
N LEU A 59 5.54 -15.10 -0.76
CA LEU A 59 5.16 -16.46 -1.16
C LEU A 59 5.05 -16.61 -2.68
N SER A 60 4.64 -15.53 -3.37
CA SER A 60 4.61 -15.43 -4.83
C SER A 60 5.93 -15.65 -5.60
N PRO A 61 7.16 -15.49 -5.04
CA PRO A 61 8.41 -15.74 -5.77
C PRO A 61 8.69 -17.22 -6.04
N ARG A 62 7.86 -18.16 -5.57
CA ARG A 62 8.14 -19.61 -5.65
C ARG A 62 7.23 -20.40 -6.60
N ILE A 63 6.66 -19.75 -7.63
CA ILE A 63 6.01 -20.46 -8.76
C ILE A 63 6.43 -19.86 -10.12
N SER A 64 7.68 -19.39 -10.24
CA SER A 64 8.30 -19.15 -11.55
C SER A 64 9.70 -19.76 -11.61
N THR A 65 9.76 -21.06 -11.93
CA THR A 65 10.91 -21.54 -12.70
C THR A 65 10.82 -20.82 -14.05
N THR A 66 11.83 -20.01 -14.37
CA THR A 66 11.96 -19.17 -15.57
C THR A 66 11.29 -17.79 -15.51
N THR A 67 11.82 -16.88 -14.67
CA THR A 67 12.40 -15.60 -15.12
C THR A 67 12.95 -14.81 -13.92
N PRO A 68 14.19 -14.27 -13.98
CA PRO A 68 14.97 -13.92 -12.80
C PRO A 68 14.65 -12.50 -12.31
N PHE A 69 13.61 -12.35 -11.49
CA PHE A 69 13.35 -11.10 -10.77
C PHE A 69 14.11 -11.07 -9.44
N GLY A 70 15.44 -11.08 -9.57
CA GLY A 70 16.36 -10.94 -8.44
C GLY A 70 16.44 -9.49 -7.98
N ILE A 71 16.18 -9.27 -6.70
CA ILE A 71 16.47 -8.05 -5.92
C ILE A 71 17.89 -7.49 -6.25
N LYS A 72 18.83 -8.38 -6.61
CA LYS A 72 20.20 -8.05 -7.06
C LYS A 72 20.29 -7.21 -8.35
N LYS A 73 19.37 -7.34 -9.30
CA LYS A 73 19.45 -6.56 -10.57
C LYS A 73 18.78 -5.18 -10.43
N ARG A 74 17.78 -5.04 -9.55
CA ARG A 74 17.15 -3.73 -9.27
C ARG A 74 18.09 -2.83 -8.46
N SER A 75 18.87 -3.40 -7.53
CA SER A 75 19.93 -2.68 -6.84
C SER A 75 21.11 -2.37 -7.79
N SER A 76 21.52 -3.28 -8.68
CA SER A 76 22.59 -2.97 -9.64
C SER A 76 22.17 -1.93 -10.68
N VAL A 77 20.91 -1.94 -11.14
CA VAL A 77 20.36 -0.92 -12.04
C VAL A 77 20.18 0.40 -11.31
N ALA A 78 19.67 0.41 -10.07
CA ALA A 78 19.57 1.63 -9.25
C ALA A 78 20.96 2.22 -8.92
N ILE A 79 21.93 1.40 -8.54
CA ILE A 79 23.31 1.83 -8.26
C ILE A 79 24.00 2.29 -9.55
N SER A 80 23.79 1.62 -10.69
CA SER A 80 24.33 2.08 -11.98
C SER A 80 23.65 3.36 -12.48
N ALA A 81 22.36 3.55 -12.20
CA ALA A 81 21.61 4.76 -12.53
C ALA A 81 22.02 5.94 -11.64
N ILE A 82 22.26 5.70 -10.34
CA ILE A 82 22.81 6.69 -9.40
C ILE A 82 24.25 7.05 -9.81
N LYS A 83 25.09 6.06 -10.14
CA LYS A 83 26.48 6.29 -10.57
C LYS A 83 26.56 7.03 -11.92
N LYS A 84 25.65 6.75 -12.85
CA LYS A 84 25.53 7.43 -14.15
C LYS A 84 24.87 8.82 -14.03
N SER A 85 23.96 9.01 -13.07
CA SER A 85 23.39 10.31 -12.72
C SER A 85 24.40 11.20 -12.01
N LEU A 86 25.34 10.62 -11.27
CA LEU A 86 26.42 11.35 -10.59
C LEU A 86 27.58 11.69 -11.54
N SER A 87 27.87 10.86 -12.56
CA SER A 87 28.89 11.17 -13.58
C SER A 87 28.42 12.16 -14.65
N HIS A 88 27.12 12.43 -14.75
CA HIS A 88 26.57 13.54 -15.51
C HIS A 88 26.04 14.62 -14.56
N ALA A 89 26.98 15.25 -13.84
CA ALA A 89 26.81 16.58 -13.30
C ALA A 89 26.66 17.60 -14.45
N LYS A 90 25.50 17.58 -15.11
CA LYS A 90 24.95 18.73 -15.83
C LYS A 90 23.72 19.17 -15.07
N PHE A 91 23.98 20.01 -14.07
CA PHE A 91 23.03 20.77 -13.25
C PHE A 91 22.20 21.79 -14.09
N LYS A 92 21.92 21.52 -15.37
CA LYS A 92 21.30 22.50 -16.29
C LYS A 92 19.96 22.07 -16.93
N THR A 93 19.35 20.95 -16.53
CA THR A 93 18.05 20.51 -17.12
C THR A 93 17.11 19.84 -16.12
N ILE A 94 17.08 20.30 -14.86
CA ILE A 94 16.04 19.90 -13.88
C ILE A 94 14.62 20.28 -14.38
N PHE A 95 14.51 21.27 -15.26
CA PHE A 95 13.24 21.79 -15.81
C PHE A 95 12.90 21.33 -17.24
N SER A 96 13.43 20.20 -17.72
CA SER A 96 12.87 19.58 -18.94
C SER A 96 11.59 18.81 -18.59
N LYS A 97 10.60 18.84 -19.47
CA LYS A 97 9.33 18.08 -19.33
C LYS A 97 9.57 16.59 -19.05
N ASN A 98 10.67 16.03 -19.57
CA ASN A 98 11.06 14.64 -19.33
C ASN A 98 11.61 14.41 -17.91
N SER A 99 12.27 15.40 -17.31
CA SER A 99 12.80 15.35 -15.94
C SER A 99 11.67 15.36 -14.91
N ILE A 100 10.66 16.22 -15.09
CA ILE A 100 9.50 16.30 -14.18
C ILE A 100 8.73 14.98 -14.15
N HIS A 101 8.54 14.35 -15.31
CA HIS A 101 7.88 13.05 -15.37
C HIS A 101 8.67 11.96 -14.63
N SER A 102 10.00 11.94 -14.78
CA SER A 102 10.86 10.96 -14.08
C SER A 102 10.84 11.14 -12.55
N ILE A 103 10.81 12.39 -12.08
CA ILE A 103 10.68 12.73 -10.65
C ILE A 103 9.31 12.28 -10.12
N SER A 104 8.23 12.53 -10.88
CA SER A 104 6.88 12.13 -10.48
C SER A 104 6.75 10.60 -10.35
N ILE A 105 7.38 9.83 -11.25
CA ILE A 105 7.44 8.36 -11.14
C ILE A 105 8.23 7.94 -9.91
N ALA A 106 9.39 8.57 -9.65
CA ALA A 106 10.21 8.25 -8.48
C ALA A 106 9.46 8.52 -7.17
N LEU A 107 8.81 9.68 -7.06
CA LEU A 107 7.98 10.05 -5.90
C LEU A 107 6.80 9.08 -5.72
N PHE A 108 6.15 8.67 -6.81
CA PHE A 108 5.10 7.66 -6.75
C PHE A 108 5.62 6.33 -6.17
N GLN A 109 6.78 5.84 -6.62
CA GLN A 109 7.37 4.61 -6.09
C GLN A 109 7.80 4.75 -4.63
N ILE A 110 8.41 5.88 -4.26
CA ILE A 110 8.83 6.16 -2.88
C ILE A 110 7.61 6.24 -1.95
N SER A 111 6.53 6.89 -2.38
CA SER A 111 5.29 6.99 -1.58
C SER A 111 4.72 5.60 -1.24
N ILE A 112 4.72 4.67 -2.19
CA ILE A 112 4.24 3.30 -1.96
C ILE A 112 5.09 2.61 -0.89
N VAL A 113 6.42 2.68 -1.00
CA VAL A 113 7.32 2.03 -0.04
C VAL A 113 7.15 2.63 1.36
N LEU A 114 7.07 3.96 1.46
CA LEU A 114 6.87 4.64 2.73
C LEU A 114 5.51 4.30 3.35
N ILE A 115 4.43 4.26 2.57
CA ILE A 115 3.10 3.84 3.05
C ILE A 115 3.18 2.43 3.65
N PHE A 116 3.80 1.48 2.96
CA PHE A 116 3.94 0.11 3.45
C PHE A 116 4.74 0.03 4.76
N LEU A 117 5.74 0.90 4.94
CA LEU A 117 6.55 0.96 6.15
C LEU A 117 5.81 1.64 7.31
N VAL A 118 5.04 2.68 7.03
CA VAL A 118 4.38 3.51 8.04
C VAL A 118 3.10 2.86 8.59
N ILE A 119 2.33 2.11 7.78
CA ILE A 119 1.11 1.41 8.25
C ILE A 119 1.34 0.60 9.55
N PRO A 120 2.30 -0.34 9.63
CA PRO A 120 2.49 -1.13 10.85
C PRO A 120 2.95 -0.28 12.04
N ILE A 121 3.67 0.83 11.80
CA ILE A 121 4.10 1.76 12.85
C ILE A 121 2.88 2.48 13.43
N VAL A 122 2.02 3.05 12.58
CA VAL A 122 0.80 3.77 12.99
C VAL A 122 -0.11 2.85 13.79
N VAL A 123 -0.42 1.65 13.26
CA VAL A 123 -1.34 0.72 13.93
C VAL A 123 -0.71 0.15 15.21
N GLY A 124 0.59 -0.16 15.20
CA GLY A 124 1.32 -0.62 16.38
C GLY A 124 1.34 0.41 17.51
N LEU A 125 1.53 1.69 17.17
CA LEU A 125 1.42 2.79 18.12
C LEU A 125 -0.01 2.98 18.62
N GLY A 126 -1.02 2.86 17.76
CA GLY A 126 -2.42 2.94 18.17
C GLY A 126 -2.77 1.84 19.17
N TYR A 127 -2.32 0.61 18.90
CA TYR A 127 -2.46 -0.50 19.83
C TYR A 127 -1.76 -0.25 21.17
N ALA A 128 -0.52 0.27 21.13
CA ALA A 128 0.26 0.55 22.33
C ALA A 128 -0.33 1.71 23.16
N THR A 129 -0.90 2.73 22.52
CA THR A 129 -1.62 3.81 23.19
C THR A 129 -2.78 3.27 24.04
N GLU A 130 -3.51 2.30 23.49
CA GLU A 130 -4.67 1.70 24.17
C GLU A 130 -4.29 0.70 25.27
N HIS A 131 -3.31 -0.17 25.01
CA HIS A 131 -3.03 -1.32 25.90
C HIS A 131 -1.82 -1.15 26.81
N VAL A 132 -0.92 -0.20 26.51
CA VAL A 132 0.38 -0.08 27.19
C VAL A 132 0.51 1.28 27.87
N ASN A 133 0.43 2.37 27.11
CA ASN A 133 0.63 3.72 27.63
C ASN A 133 -0.05 4.78 26.76
N PHE A 134 -1.05 5.45 27.32
CA PHE A 134 -1.77 6.54 26.67
C PHE A 134 -0.88 7.71 26.23
N SER A 135 0.28 7.93 26.86
CA SER A 135 1.25 8.96 26.43
C SER A 135 1.80 8.75 25.01
N LEU A 136 1.61 7.58 24.41
CA LEU A 136 1.96 7.31 23.01
C LEU A 136 0.97 7.91 22.00
N LYS A 137 -0.16 8.48 22.46
CA LYS A 137 -1.17 9.12 21.62
C LYS A 137 -0.57 10.16 20.68
N ASP A 138 0.26 11.06 21.20
CA ASP A 138 0.90 12.11 20.39
C ASP A 138 1.79 11.52 19.29
N LEU A 139 2.48 10.41 19.58
CA LEU A 139 3.29 9.71 18.60
C LEU A 139 2.42 9.03 17.55
N HIS A 140 1.33 8.38 17.95
CA HIS A 140 0.35 7.81 17.03
C HIS A 140 -0.24 8.88 16.11
N GLU A 141 -0.64 10.03 16.65
CA GLU A 141 -1.19 11.16 15.89
C GLU A 141 -0.16 11.71 14.90
N PHE A 142 1.10 11.88 15.31
CA PHE A 142 2.18 12.28 14.41
C PHE A 142 2.32 11.32 13.22
N PHE A 143 2.37 10.01 13.47
CA PHE A 143 2.50 9.02 12.40
C PHE A 143 1.22 8.89 11.56
N ALA A 144 0.03 9.10 12.15
CA ALA A 144 -1.24 9.14 11.43
C ALA A 144 -1.27 10.31 10.43
N ASN A 145 -0.83 11.51 10.86
CA ASN A 145 -0.69 12.68 9.99
C ASN A 145 0.37 12.47 8.91
N LEU A 146 1.50 11.84 9.23
CA LEU A 146 2.51 11.46 8.24
C LEU A 146 1.94 10.47 7.21
N PHE A 147 1.16 9.49 7.66
CA PHE A 147 0.52 8.52 6.78
C PHE A 147 -0.48 9.20 5.83
N LEU A 148 -1.32 10.11 6.34
CA LEU A 148 -2.21 10.93 5.52
C LEU A 148 -1.43 11.72 4.45
N ALA A 149 -0.35 12.40 4.84
CA ALA A 149 0.49 13.16 3.92
C ALA A 149 1.08 12.25 2.81
N LEU A 150 1.50 11.04 3.15
CA LEU A 150 2.01 10.07 2.17
C LEU A 150 0.92 9.57 1.23
N VAL A 151 -0.31 9.35 1.72
CA VAL A 151 -1.45 8.98 0.87
C VAL A 151 -1.78 10.12 -0.10
N LEU A 152 -1.80 11.36 0.37
CA LEU A 152 -2.00 12.54 -0.50
C LEU A 152 -0.90 12.68 -1.54
N LEU A 153 0.37 12.46 -1.17
CA LEU A 153 1.50 12.42 -2.10
C LEU A 153 1.33 11.30 -3.13
N HIS A 154 0.93 10.11 -2.70
CA HIS A 154 0.68 8.96 -3.56
C HIS A 154 -0.40 9.25 -4.61
N VAL A 155 -1.54 9.80 -4.18
CA VAL A 155 -2.65 10.16 -5.08
C VAL A 155 -2.25 11.32 -6.00
N SER A 156 -1.57 12.33 -5.48
CA SER A 156 -1.12 13.49 -6.28
C SER A 156 -0.15 13.05 -7.38
N THR A 157 0.82 12.20 -7.05
CA THR A 157 1.78 11.66 -8.03
C THR A 157 1.12 10.68 -9.00
N LEU A 158 0.11 9.93 -8.59
CA LEU A 158 -0.73 9.11 -9.48
C LEU A 158 -1.47 9.97 -10.51
N ILE A 159 -2.08 11.08 -10.07
CA ILE A 159 -2.81 12.00 -10.96
C ILE A 159 -1.84 12.65 -11.95
N LEU A 160 -0.71 13.18 -11.48
CA LEU A 160 0.33 13.76 -12.33
C LEU A 160 0.82 12.75 -13.38
N ASN A 161 1.19 11.54 -12.96
CA ASN A 161 1.63 10.48 -13.88
C ASN A 161 0.53 10.06 -14.86
N SER A 162 -0.73 10.10 -14.45
CA SER A 162 -1.88 9.81 -15.33
C SER A 162 -2.06 10.89 -16.41
N ILE A 163 -1.88 12.16 -16.06
CA ILE A 163 -1.92 13.30 -16.99
C ILE A 163 -0.78 13.18 -18.01
N PHE A 164 0.46 12.96 -17.56
CA PHE A 164 1.62 12.79 -18.46
C PHE A 164 1.45 11.58 -19.40
N ALA A 165 0.89 10.47 -18.89
CA ALA A 165 0.65 9.28 -19.68
C ALA A 165 -0.61 9.34 -20.57
N LYS A 166 -1.41 10.43 -20.49
CA LYS A 166 -2.71 10.58 -21.16
C LYS A 166 -3.68 9.41 -20.94
N ARG A 167 -3.53 8.70 -19.82
CA ARG A 167 -4.36 7.56 -19.44
C ARG A 167 -4.45 7.47 -17.93
N PHE A 168 -5.62 7.17 -17.40
CA PHE A 168 -5.80 7.03 -15.96
C PHE A 168 -5.17 5.72 -15.47
N GLN A 169 -4.05 5.82 -14.75
CA GLN A 169 -3.31 4.65 -14.29
C GLN A 169 -4.00 3.93 -13.13
N GLY A 170 -4.80 4.65 -12.33
CA GLY A 170 -5.54 4.09 -11.19
C GLY A 170 -6.55 3.01 -11.58
N TRP A 171 -7.05 3.05 -12.81
CA TRP A 171 -7.96 2.04 -13.35
C TRP A 171 -7.35 0.63 -13.31
N SER A 172 -6.03 0.51 -13.44
CA SER A 172 -5.35 -0.79 -13.38
C SER A 172 -5.45 -1.49 -12.01
N MET A 173 -5.69 -0.73 -10.94
CA MET A 173 -5.84 -1.27 -9.59
C MET A 173 -7.30 -1.52 -9.21
N LEU A 174 -8.23 -0.72 -9.76
CA LEU A 174 -9.67 -0.85 -9.46
C LEU A 174 -10.37 -1.89 -10.34
N LYS A 175 -9.89 -2.14 -11.57
CA LYS A 175 -10.51 -3.12 -12.47
C LYS A 175 -10.23 -4.54 -11.98
N ILE A 176 -11.20 -5.14 -11.31
CA ILE A 176 -11.21 -6.55 -10.96
C ILE A 176 -11.93 -7.30 -12.08
N THR A 177 -11.20 -8.18 -12.78
CA THR A 177 -11.80 -9.08 -13.77
C THR A 177 -11.88 -10.46 -13.12
N LEU A 178 -13.09 -10.90 -12.77
CA LEU A 178 -13.34 -12.15 -12.05
C LEU A 178 -13.26 -13.34 -13.00
N SER A 179 -12.07 -13.70 -13.51
CA SER A 179 -11.95 -14.84 -14.42
C SER A 179 -11.86 -16.21 -13.74
N ASP A 180 -11.82 -16.31 -12.40
CA ASP A 180 -11.51 -17.58 -11.74
C ASP A 180 -12.20 -17.83 -10.39
N ALA A 181 -13.08 -18.83 -10.38
CA ALA A 181 -13.94 -19.20 -9.26
C ALA A 181 -13.21 -19.74 -8.01
N LYS A 182 -11.92 -20.10 -8.11
CA LYS A 182 -11.13 -20.59 -6.97
C LYS A 182 -10.52 -19.45 -6.14
N ILE A 183 -10.05 -18.37 -6.78
CA ILE A 183 -9.51 -17.21 -6.07
C ILE A 183 -10.65 -16.40 -5.44
N THR A 184 -11.81 -16.33 -6.07
CA THR A 184 -12.98 -15.72 -5.45
C THR A 184 -13.29 -16.41 -4.13
N LYS A 185 -13.41 -17.74 -4.09
CA LYS A 185 -13.63 -18.49 -2.84
C LYS A 185 -12.58 -18.23 -1.77
N PHE A 186 -11.29 -18.15 -2.14
CA PHE A 186 -10.21 -17.85 -1.18
C PHE A 186 -10.24 -16.39 -0.69
N ALA A 187 -10.48 -15.44 -1.58
CA ALA A 187 -10.65 -14.03 -1.21
C ALA A 187 -11.90 -13.82 -0.36
N THR A 188 -13.01 -14.51 -0.67
CA THR A 188 -14.22 -14.55 0.15
C THR A 188 -13.94 -15.19 1.50
N LEU A 189 -13.10 -16.23 1.58
CA LEU A 189 -12.67 -16.82 2.85
C LEU A 189 -11.83 -15.83 3.67
N CYS A 190 -10.87 -15.12 3.07
CA CYS A 190 -10.13 -14.05 3.74
C CYS A 190 -11.06 -12.92 4.20
N LEU A 191 -12.03 -12.54 3.39
CA LEU A 191 -13.06 -11.55 3.74
C LEU A 191 -13.93 -12.05 4.89
N LEU A 192 -14.34 -13.32 4.87
CA LEU A 192 -15.12 -13.97 5.93
C LEU A 192 -14.33 -14.13 7.22
N ILE A 193 -13.01 -14.36 7.14
CA ILE A 193 -12.13 -14.34 8.32
C ILE A 193 -12.05 -12.92 8.88
N LEU A 194 -11.94 -11.91 8.03
CA LEU A 194 -11.91 -10.49 8.42
C LEU A 194 -13.25 -10.06 9.05
N ILE A 195 -14.37 -10.54 8.52
CA ILE A 195 -15.74 -10.40 9.08
C ILE A 195 -15.94 -11.24 10.35
N GLY A 196 -15.30 -12.40 10.45
CA GLY A 196 -15.33 -13.28 11.62
C GLY A 196 -14.54 -12.68 12.78
N THR A 197 -13.37 -12.09 12.51
CA THR A 197 -12.60 -11.31 13.48
C THR A 197 -13.35 -10.05 13.89
N PHE A 198 -14.07 -9.40 12.95
CA PHE A 198 -14.99 -8.30 13.23
C PHE A 198 -16.08 -8.69 14.24
N SER A 199 -16.74 -9.83 14.02
CA SER A 199 -17.81 -10.30 14.92
C SER A 199 -17.28 -10.72 16.29
N PHE A 200 -16.10 -11.34 16.33
CA PHE A 200 -15.50 -11.79 17.59
C PHE A 200 -15.00 -10.65 18.48
N PHE A 201 -14.41 -9.60 17.90
CA PHE A 201 -13.97 -8.42 18.67
C PHE A 201 -15.15 -7.53 19.08
N TYR A 202 -16.14 -7.34 18.21
CA TYR A 202 -17.33 -6.52 18.51
C TYR A 202 -18.25 -7.14 19.58
N LEU A 203 -18.29 -8.48 19.69
CA LEU A 203 -19.13 -9.18 20.68
C LEU A 203 -18.44 -9.42 22.03
N ARG A 204 -17.15 -9.10 22.16
CA ARG A 204 -16.34 -9.47 23.35
C ARG A 204 -15.75 -8.26 24.09
N MET A 205 -15.95 -7.06 23.56
CA MET A 205 -15.84 -5.77 24.27
C MET A 205 -17.23 -5.24 24.56
#